data_AF-A0A7S1S906-F1
#
_entry.id   AF-A0A7S1S906-F1
#
_cell.length_a   1.000
_cell.length_b   1.000
_cell.length_c   1.000
_cell.angle_alpha   90.00
_cell.angle_beta   90.00
_cell.angle_gamma   90.00
#
_symmetry.space_group_name_H-M   'P 1'
#
loop_
_entity.id
_entity.type
_entity.pdbx_description
1 polymer ?
#
loop_
_entity_poly.entity_id
_entity_poly.type
_entity_poly.pdbx_seq_one_letter_code
_entity_poly.pdbx_strand_id
1 'polypeptide(L)'
;MVNSQIQMGGAGAEPGAAPMGRVKASGREGEIIQHDPADKDMTYKLHFSDGQMPEVDWFSLEKVEVLAAAGSLPKTSAGKAEAPQKPALPQWAASRPAGTPVRDEHFICMGSKAPICPPPAGAAATWAPPAGTPMVDESFICMGSKAPPCPPPRVGQANGPITLEVLQGEWLGSGGASVAVTGTDVYMNGMLLKDHKVTLRDDGTVSSIGRIWQLDRWAPGGCGGIEFRASSTREGMESARLEVWSRKSSVGSGWSEKMRLMGYAGSSADPLGRGVEGCMPGTAGIEKGVGFNQAKDAEEVALLSSLISQWREPGTNRVISRQVVPDATNRAQTGLGVELMHYIAQSMEEKGFQKRAGLHGHDIPIVVREPPSSATHKEALDLWRKRVGEEEGFPPIRAREGEEIFTSLGNGHFFQALNLFACQSEAINRPGHHFAVGQDAALADAIAEGVPGVVLRHEVPRPVRAKIAALLNSKREFMWALNEDGSVNTESMEENTGYCSQFEWLSKGMDAVQVDCLVRTHLGIRDSKRILG
;
A
#
# COMPACT_ATOMS: atom_id res chain seq x y z
N MET A 1 -4.77 10.78 73.78
CA MET A 1 -6.22 11.03 73.99
C MET A 1 -6.49 12.35 73.29
N VAL A 2 -7.04 12.41 72.08
CA VAL A 2 -8.41 12.07 71.67
C VAL A 2 -8.38 11.69 70.18
N ASN A 3 -8.95 10.54 69.82
CA ASN A 3 -9.25 10.15 68.44
C ASN A 3 -10.64 10.69 68.08
N SER A 4 -10.76 11.47 67.00
CA SER A 4 -12.07 11.75 66.38
C SER A 4 -12.21 10.92 65.10
N GLN A 5 -13.06 9.89 65.16
CA GLN A 5 -13.58 9.19 63.98
C GLN A 5 -14.64 10.08 63.32
N ILE A 6 -14.45 10.39 62.03
CA ILE A 6 -15.51 10.90 61.16
C ILE A 6 -16.04 9.71 60.36
N GLN A 7 -17.29 9.35 60.62
CA GLN A 7 -18.05 8.33 59.91
C GLN A 7 -18.75 9.00 58.72
N MET A 8 -18.32 8.70 57.49
CA MET A 8 -19.03 9.07 56.25
C MET A 8 -19.79 7.85 55.74
N GLY A 9 -21.09 7.80 56.03
CA GLY A 9 -22.03 6.85 55.43
C GLY A 9 -22.57 7.42 54.11
N GLY A 10 -22.00 6.99 52.99
CA GLY A 10 -22.56 7.20 51.65
C GLY A 10 -23.00 5.86 51.08
N ALA A 11 -24.31 5.70 50.83
CA ALA A 11 -24.85 4.55 50.13
C ALA A 11 -24.28 4.52 48.70
N GLY A 12 -23.41 3.55 48.42
CA GLY A 12 -22.79 3.36 47.11
C GLY A 12 -23.83 2.92 46.08
N ALA A 13 -24.05 3.75 45.06
CA ALA A 13 -24.62 3.28 43.81
C ALA A 13 -23.61 2.33 43.17
N GLU A 14 -24.01 1.09 42.89
CA GLU A 14 -23.14 0.17 42.16
C GLU A 14 -22.77 0.79 40.80
N PRO A 15 -21.48 0.80 40.42
CA PRO A 15 -21.05 1.30 39.13
C PRO A 15 -21.77 0.50 38.04
N GLY A 16 -22.64 1.17 37.28
CA GLY A 16 -23.33 0.54 36.16
C GLY A 16 -22.31 -0.07 35.20
N ALA A 17 -22.54 -1.32 34.81
CA ALA A 17 -21.65 -2.03 33.89
C ALA A 17 -21.42 -1.19 32.63
N ALA A 18 -20.15 -1.04 32.23
CA ALA A 18 -19.78 -0.28 31.05
C ALA A 18 -20.41 -0.91 29.79
N PRO A 19 -20.84 -0.10 28.81
CA PRO A 19 -21.44 -0.62 27.60
C PRO A 19 -20.41 -1.37 26.76
N MET A 20 -20.77 -2.56 26.26
CA MET A 20 -19.91 -3.44 25.47
C MET A 20 -20.36 -3.46 24.00
N GLY A 21 -19.40 -3.60 23.09
CA GLY A 21 -19.65 -3.79 21.66
C GLY A 21 -18.79 -4.91 21.07
N ARG A 22 -19.32 -5.61 20.07
CA ARG A 22 -18.65 -6.68 19.31
C ARG A 22 -18.45 -6.27 17.86
N VAL A 23 -17.23 -6.38 17.35
CA VAL A 23 -16.92 -6.12 15.94
C VAL A 23 -17.37 -7.31 15.10
N LYS A 24 -18.31 -7.12 14.17
CA LYS A 24 -18.93 -8.21 13.40
C LYS A 24 -17.94 -9.04 12.57
N ALA A 25 -16.90 -8.38 12.03
CA ALA A 25 -15.94 -9.03 11.14
C ALA A 25 -14.95 -9.94 11.88
N SER A 26 -14.49 -9.53 13.07
CA SER A 26 -13.48 -10.26 13.84
C SER A 26 -14.06 -11.05 15.02
N GLY A 27 -15.27 -10.71 15.45
CA GLY A 27 -15.87 -11.23 16.69
C GLY A 27 -15.25 -10.66 17.97
N ARG A 28 -14.29 -9.73 17.88
CA ARG A 28 -13.64 -9.13 19.05
C ARG A 28 -14.63 -8.28 19.84
N GLU A 29 -14.59 -8.41 21.16
CA GLU A 29 -15.42 -7.65 22.10
C GLU A 29 -14.60 -6.60 22.84
N GLY A 30 -15.16 -5.41 22.99
CA GLY A 30 -14.52 -4.31 23.69
C GLY A 30 -15.51 -3.40 24.39
N GLU A 31 -15.00 -2.63 25.34
CA GLU A 31 -15.74 -1.57 26.03
C GLU A 31 -15.94 -0.39 25.07
N ILE A 32 -17.17 0.11 24.96
CA ILE A 32 -17.46 1.32 24.18
C ILE A 32 -17.07 2.54 25.02
N ILE A 33 -15.86 3.02 24.79
CA ILE A 33 -15.30 4.19 25.51
C ILE A 33 -15.79 5.53 24.93
N GLN A 34 -16.27 5.54 23.69
CA GLN A 34 -16.82 6.73 23.03
C GLN A 34 -17.88 6.35 21.98
N HIS A 35 -18.96 7.14 21.91
CA HIS A 35 -20.03 6.98 20.92
C HIS A 35 -20.39 8.33 20.28
N ASP A 36 -20.15 8.45 18.97
CA ASP A 36 -20.52 9.63 18.16
C ASP A 36 -21.57 9.26 17.10
N PRO A 37 -22.87 9.43 17.38
CA PRO A 37 -23.92 9.08 16.43
C PRO A 37 -23.99 10.02 15.22
N ALA A 38 -23.27 11.15 15.21
CA ALA A 38 -23.24 12.06 14.07
C ALA A 38 -22.27 11.60 12.97
N ASP A 39 -21.24 10.81 13.33
CA ASP A 39 -20.26 10.25 12.39
C ASP A 39 -20.59 8.78 12.10
N LYS A 40 -21.04 8.50 10.86
CA LYS A 40 -21.42 7.14 10.45
C LYS A 40 -20.22 6.21 10.25
N ASP A 41 -19.04 6.77 9.97
CA ASP A 41 -17.83 6.02 9.68
C ASP A 41 -17.00 5.78 10.95
N MET A 42 -17.08 6.68 11.93
CA MET A 42 -16.43 6.60 13.25
C MET A 42 -17.44 6.68 14.40
N THR A 43 -18.42 5.79 14.40
CA THR A 43 -19.53 5.82 15.37
C THR A 43 -19.13 5.32 16.76
N TYR A 44 -18.35 4.24 16.83
CA TYR A 44 -17.97 3.59 18.09
C TYR A 44 -16.47 3.49 18.22
N LYS A 45 -15.94 3.94 19.36
CA LYS A 45 -14.56 3.67 19.77
C LYS A 45 -14.56 2.55 20.79
N LEU A 46 -13.93 1.43 20.45
CA LEU A 46 -13.86 0.24 21.30
C LEU A 46 -12.47 0.09 21.92
N HIS A 47 -12.41 -0.31 23.18
CA HIS A 47 -11.20 -0.75 23.87
C HIS A 47 -11.28 -2.26 24.14
N PHE A 48 -10.39 -3.03 23.54
CA PHE A 48 -10.39 -4.49 23.57
C PHE A 48 -9.58 -5.02 24.75
N SER A 49 -10.14 -5.98 25.50
CA SER A 49 -9.47 -6.61 26.65
C SER A 49 -8.75 -7.92 26.32
N ASP A 50 -8.64 -8.27 25.03
CA ASP A 50 -8.08 -9.55 24.56
C ASP A 50 -6.55 -9.54 24.41
N GLY A 51 -5.91 -8.39 24.63
CA GLY A 51 -4.45 -8.21 24.51
C GLY A 51 -3.93 -8.20 23.06
N GLN A 52 -4.80 -8.19 22.05
CA GLN A 52 -4.41 -8.11 20.64
C GLN A 52 -4.34 -6.64 20.17
N MET A 53 -3.40 -6.35 19.28
CA MET A 53 -3.28 -5.02 18.66
C MET A 53 -4.18 -4.87 17.42
N PRO A 54 -4.86 -3.71 17.23
CA PRO A 54 -4.86 -2.56 18.14
C PRO A 54 -5.73 -2.81 19.38
N GLU A 55 -5.30 -2.27 20.53
CA GLU A 55 -6.05 -2.26 21.80
C GLU A 55 -7.27 -1.32 21.74
N VAL A 56 -7.20 -0.26 20.93
CA VAL A 56 -8.28 0.72 20.74
C VAL A 56 -8.44 1.04 19.27
N ASP A 57 -9.67 1.02 18.76
CA ASP A 57 -9.96 1.37 17.36
C ASP A 57 -11.36 1.95 17.16
N TRP A 58 -11.57 2.64 16.04
CA TRP A 58 -12.83 3.25 15.62
C TRP A 58 -13.55 2.38 14.59
N PHE A 59 -14.86 2.26 14.77
CA PHE A 59 -15.72 1.45 13.89
C PHE A 59 -16.99 2.21 13.52
N SER A 60 -17.45 1.96 12.28
CA SER A 60 -18.73 2.44 11.80
C SER A 60 -19.90 1.74 12.47
N LEU A 61 -21.07 2.40 12.48
CA LEU A 61 -22.33 1.87 13.03
C LEU A 61 -22.64 0.45 12.53
N GLU A 62 -22.38 0.17 11.26
CA GLU A 62 -22.72 -1.12 10.64
C GLU A 62 -21.79 -2.26 11.06
N LYS A 63 -20.58 -1.94 11.54
CA LYS A 63 -19.53 -2.91 11.89
C LYS A 63 -19.57 -3.37 13.34
N VAL A 64 -20.33 -2.72 14.21
CA VAL A 64 -20.41 -3.05 15.64
C VAL A 64 -21.81 -3.53 16.02
N GLU A 65 -21.87 -4.60 16.79
CA GLU A 65 -23.06 -5.08 17.50
C GLU A 65 -22.97 -4.65 18.97
N VAL A 66 -23.86 -3.76 19.43
CA VAL A 66 -23.86 -3.29 20.82
C VAL A 66 -24.53 -4.35 21.71
N LEU A 67 -23.81 -4.88 22.69
CA LEU A 67 -24.21 -6.05 23.49
C LEU A 67 -25.03 -5.68 24.74
N ALA A 68 -25.06 -4.41 25.14
CA ALA A 68 -25.83 -3.91 26.29
C ALA A 68 -26.89 -2.88 25.87
N ALA A 69 -27.95 -2.72 26.68
CA ALA A 69 -29.07 -1.83 26.36
C ALA A 69 -28.58 -0.39 26.06
N ALA A 70 -28.91 0.12 24.87
CA ALA A 70 -28.42 1.38 24.30
C ALA A 70 -28.60 2.65 25.17
N GLY A 71 -29.36 2.56 26.27
CA GLY A 71 -29.61 3.65 27.21
C GLY A 71 -28.40 4.10 28.04
N SER A 72 -27.29 3.34 28.06
CA SER A 72 -26.09 3.64 28.87
C SER A 72 -24.85 4.09 28.08
N LEU A 73 -24.98 4.39 26.78
CA LEU A 73 -23.82 4.79 25.97
C LEU A 73 -23.22 6.13 26.44
N PRO A 74 -21.88 6.23 26.64
CA PRO A 74 -21.23 7.48 27.01
C PRO A 74 -21.41 8.49 25.88
N LYS A 75 -22.15 9.56 26.18
CA LYS A 75 -22.31 10.69 25.26
C LYS A 75 -21.05 11.53 25.29
N THR A 76 -20.50 11.86 24.13
CA THR A 76 -19.44 12.85 24.00
C THR A 76 -19.94 14.18 24.58
N SER A 77 -19.38 14.61 25.70
CA SER A 77 -19.62 15.96 26.23
C SER A 77 -18.90 16.95 25.34
N ALA A 78 -19.57 17.43 24.28
CA ALA A 78 -19.10 18.56 23.50
C ALA A 78 -18.99 19.77 24.44
N GLY A 79 -17.76 20.16 24.78
CA GLY A 79 -17.50 21.42 25.47
C GLY A 79 -18.09 22.57 24.64
N LYS A 80 -18.93 23.40 25.27
CA LYS A 80 -19.48 24.62 24.67
C LYS A 80 -18.33 25.55 24.26
N ALA A 81 -18.00 25.56 22.97
CA ALA A 81 -17.31 26.67 22.35
C ALA A 81 -18.33 27.75 21.98
N GLU A 82 -18.05 28.98 22.39
CA GLU A 82 -18.79 30.20 22.05
C GLU A 82 -18.93 30.33 20.52
N ALA A 83 -20.13 30.65 20.05
CA ALA A 83 -20.43 30.74 18.62
C ALA A 83 -19.68 31.93 17.98
N PRO A 84 -18.81 31.71 16.97
CA PRO A 84 -18.27 32.81 16.21
C PRO A 84 -19.35 33.37 15.27
N GLN A 85 -19.47 34.69 15.27
CA GLN A 85 -20.30 35.44 14.34
C GLN A 85 -20.01 35.01 12.91
N LYS A 86 -21.08 34.70 12.16
CA LYS A 86 -21.09 34.32 10.74
C LYS A 86 -20.33 35.39 9.93
N PRO A 87 -19.14 35.11 9.35
CA PRO A 87 -18.57 36.02 8.37
C PRO A 87 -19.39 35.90 7.07
N ALA A 88 -19.61 37.04 6.44
CA ALA A 88 -20.27 37.12 5.13
C ALA A 88 -19.55 36.20 4.13
N LEU A 89 -20.33 35.41 3.40
CA LEU A 89 -19.82 34.52 2.36
C LEU A 89 -19.09 35.35 1.28
N PRO A 90 -17.89 34.94 0.85
CA PRO A 90 -17.17 35.63 -0.22
C PRO A 90 -17.88 35.49 -1.57
N GLN A 91 -17.72 36.55 -2.37
CA GLN A 91 -18.45 36.88 -3.60
C GLN A 91 -18.30 35.87 -4.77
N TRP A 92 -17.52 34.79 -4.60
CA TRP A 92 -17.31 33.76 -5.63
C TRP A 92 -18.38 32.65 -5.62
N ALA A 93 -19.27 32.62 -4.63
CA ALA A 93 -20.43 31.70 -4.62
C ALA A 93 -21.55 32.10 -5.62
N ALA A 94 -21.41 33.22 -6.33
CA ALA A 94 -22.43 33.78 -7.22
C ALA A 94 -22.24 33.43 -8.72
N SER A 95 -21.26 32.61 -9.09
CA SER A 95 -20.97 32.27 -10.49
C SER A 95 -21.12 30.78 -10.79
N ARG A 96 -22.33 30.24 -10.62
CA ARG A 96 -22.74 28.99 -11.28
C ARG A 96 -23.66 29.29 -12.47
N PRO A 97 -23.41 28.75 -13.67
CA PRO A 97 -24.36 28.81 -14.78
C PRO A 97 -25.64 28.05 -14.40
N ALA A 98 -26.80 28.68 -14.62
CA ALA A 98 -28.09 28.04 -14.44
C ALA A 98 -28.32 26.99 -15.54
N GLY A 99 -28.61 25.74 -15.16
CA GLY A 99 -29.09 24.73 -16.13
C GLY A 99 -28.65 23.28 -15.96
N THR A 100 -27.90 22.89 -14.93
CA THR A 100 -27.53 21.47 -14.76
C THR A 100 -28.55 20.75 -13.88
N PRO A 101 -29.30 19.75 -14.39
CA PRO A 101 -30.23 18.99 -13.56
C PRO A 101 -29.46 18.07 -12.61
N VAL A 102 -29.91 18.05 -11.35
CA VAL A 102 -29.60 17.01 -10.38
C VAL A 102 -30.24 15.72 -10.87
N ARG A 103 -29.43 14.75 -11.30
CA ARG A 103 -29.86 13.36 -11.36
C ARG A 103 -29.27 12.65 -10.15
N ASP A 104 -30.16 12.36 -9.21
CA ASP A 104 -29.96 11.35 -8.18
C ASP A 104 -29.74 10.00 -8.87
N GLU A 105 -28.52 9.50 -8.86
CA GLU A 105 -28.26 8.12 -9.23
C GLU A 105 -28.51 7.22 -8.03
N HIS A 106 -29.65 6.54 -8.09
CA HIS A 106 -29.99 5.39 -7.29
C HIS A 106 -28.89 4.32 -7.35
N PHE A 107 -28.27 4.06 -6.20
CA PHE A 107 -27.47 2.85 -5.98
C PHE A 107 -28.36 1.62 -6.11
N ILE A 108 -28.16 0.84 -7.17
CA ILE A 108 -28.72 -0.50 -7.29
C ILE A 108 -27.90 -1.43 -6.39
N CYS A 109 -28.58 -1.93 -5.37
CA CYS A 109 -28.18 -3.05 -4.53
C CYS A 109 -28.33 -4.35 -5.33
N MET A 110 -27.26 -5.14 -5.46
CA MET A 110 -27.32 -6.54 -5.89
C MET A 110 -26.60 -7.39 -4.85
N GLY A 111 -27.30 -7.65 -3.74
CA GLY A 111 -27.06 -8.79 -2.88
C GLY A 111 -28.31 -9.67 -2.90
N SER A 112 -28.26 -10.80 -3.62
CA SER A 112 -29.29 -11.83 -3.53
C SER A 112 -28.67 -13.16 -3.12
N LYS A 113 -29.38 -13.80 -2.19
CA LYS A 113 -29.08 -15.05 -1.48
C LYS A 113 -28.83 -16.24 -2.42
N ALA A 114 -28.04 -17.18 -1.91
CA ALA A 114 -27.73 -18.47 -2.52
C ALA A 114 -28.98 -19.32 -2.83
N PRO A 115 -28.97 -20.15 -3.89
CA PRO A 115 -30.03 -21.11 -4.14
C PRO A 115 -29.88 -22.35 -3.24
N ILE A 116 -30.95 -22.67 -2.53
CA ILE A 116 -31.17 -23.92 -1.80
C ILE A 116 -31.46 -25.02 -2.84
N CYS A 117 -30.75 -26.15 -2.75
CA CYS A 117 -31.01 -27.36 -3.56
C CYS A 117 -32.41 -27.94 -3.27
N PRO A 118 -33.05 -28.63 -4.23
CA PRO A 118 -34.41 -29.13 -4.06
C PRO A 118 -34.49 -30.33 -3.11
N PRO A 119 -35.57 -30.48 -2.32
CA PRO A 119 -35.90 -31.72 -1.62
C PRO A 119 -36.51 -32.76 -2.59
N PRO A 120 -36.50 -34.06 -2.23
CA PRO A 120 -36.94 -35.12 -3.12
C PRO A 120 -38.47 -35.19 -3.27
N ALA A 121 -38.86 -35.87 -4.35
CA ALA A 121 -40.18 -35.99 -4.92
C ALA A 121 -41.33 -36.35 -3.96
N GLY A 122 -42.50 -35.75 -4.23
CA GLY A 122 -43.79 -36.38 -3.96
C GLY A 122 -44.78 -35.52 -3.19
N ALA A 123 -45.63 -34.79 -3.91
CA ALA A 123 -47.08 -34.68 -3.70
C ALA A 123 -47.61 -33.40 -4.32
N ALA A 124 -48.57 -33.55 -5.23
CA ALA A 124 -49.27 -32.49 -5.92
C ALA A 124 -50.15 -31.67 -4.97
N ALA A 125 -50.11 -30.36 -5.11
CA ALA A 125 -51.16 -29.48 -4.61
C ALA A 125 -51.49 -28.44 -5.69
N THR A 126 -52.68 -28.60 -6.25
CA THR A 126 -53.39 -27.70 -7.14
C THR A 126 -53.70 -26.38 -6.43
N TRP A 127 -53.30 -25.25 -7.01
CA TRP A 127 -53.80 -23.93 -6.66
C TRP A 127 -54.13 -23.15 -7.92
N ALA A 128 -55.39 -22.72 -8.03
CA ALA A 128 -55.91 -21.88 -9.11
C ALA A 128 -55.89 -20.40 -8.68
N PRO A 129 -55.47 -19.46 -9.53
CA PRO A 129 -55.53 -18.04 -9.21
C PRO A 129 -56.90 -17.42 -9.59
N PRO A 130 -57.37 -16.38 -8.87
CA PRO A 130 -58.59 -15.67 -9.20
C PRO A 130 -58.39 -14.64 -10.32
N ALA A 131 -59.50 -14.39 -11.03
CA ALA A 131 -59.60 -13.55 -12.22
C ALA A 131 -59.54 -12.04 -11.90
N GLY A 132 -58.90 -11.28 -12.81
CA GLY A 132 -59.24 -9.89 -13.07
C GLY A 132 -58.18 -8.86 -12.69
N THR A 133 -57.25 -8.57 -13.61
CA THR A 133 -56.83 -7.20 -13.96
C THR A 133 -56.02 -7.24 -15.27
N PRO A 134 -56.24 -6.30 -16.22
CA PRO A 134 -55.62 -6.35 -17.53
C PRO A 134 -54.20 -5.77 -17.46
N MET A 135 -53.19 -6.60 -17.75
CA MET A 135 -51.85 -6.13 -18.09
C MET A 135 -51.79 -5.88 -19.60
N VAL A 136 -51.37 -4.67 -19.95
CA VAL A 136 -51.04 -4.28 -21.32
C VAL A 136 -49.65 -4.82 -21.63
N ASP A 137 -49.59 -5.60 -22.70
CA ASP A 137 -48.38 -6.15 -23.33
C ASP A 137 -47.37 -5.06 -23.70
N GLU A 138 -46.12 -5.23 -23.30
CA GLU A 138 -44.97 -4.91 -24.16
C GLU A 138 -43.95 -6.07 -24.10
N SER A 139 -44.14 -7.01 -25.03
CA SER A 139 -43.13 -7.81 -25.75
C SER A 139 -41.78 -8.08 -25.06
N PHE A 140 -41.70 -9.22 -24.36
CA PHE A 140 -40.44 -9.96 -24.16
C PHE A 140 -40.32 -11.07 -25.22
N ILE A 141 -39.29 -10.98 -26.07
CA ILE A 141 -38.91 -12.06 -26.99
C ILE A 141 -38.23 -13.16 -26.17
N CYS A 142 -38.95 -14.26 -25.93
CA CYS A 142 -38.39 -15.52 -25.43
C CYS A 142 -37.57 -16.20 -26.54
N MET A 143 -36.25 -16.10 -26.48
CA MET A 143 -35.34 -17.03 -27.18
C MET A 143 -35.03 -18.20 -26.25
N GLY A 144 -35.80 -19.28 -26.41
CA GLY A 144 -35.56 -20.54 -25.71
C GLY A 144 -34.31 -21.23 -26.25
N SER A 145 -33.24 -21.26 -25.47
CA SER A 145 -32.16 -22.22 -25.60
C SER A 145 -32.06 -23.05 -24.32
N LYS A 146 -31.81 -24.36 -24.46
CA LYS A 146 -31.61 -25.28 -23.34
C LYS A 146 -30.42 -24.78 -22.50
N ALA A 147 -30.61 -24.72 -21.17
CA ALA A 147 -29.53 -24.40 -20.26
C ALA A 147 -28.32 -25.33 -20.53
N PRO A 148 -27.09 -24.79 -20.61
CA PRO A 148 -25.90 -25.62 -20.78
C PRO A 148 -25.83 -26.65 -19.63
N PRO A 149 -25.45 -27.91 -19.92
CA PRO A 149 -25.24 -28.91 -18.88
C PRO A 149 -24.25 -28.36 -17.85
N CYS A 150 -24.54 -28.55 -16.56
CA CYS A 150 -23.64 -28.17 -15.48
C CYS A 150 -22.25 -28.77 -15.76
N PRO A 151 -21.17 -27.98 -15.66
CA PRO A 151 -19.83 -28.52 -15.81
C PRO A 151 -19.63 -29.66 -14.78
N PRO A 152 -18.95 -30.75 -15.16
CA PRO A 152 -18.66 -31.83 -14.23
C PRO A 152 -17.93 -31.29 -12.99
N PRO A 153 -18.15 -31.88 -11.80
CA PRO A 153 -17.48 -31.47 -10.57
C PRO A 153 -15.97 -31.41 -10.82
N ARG A 154 -15.35 -30.28 -10.44
CA ARG A 154 -13.90 -30.09 -10.60
C ARG A 154 -13.17 -31.23 -9.89
N VAL A 155 -12.17 -31.78 -10.59
CA VAL A 155 -11.22 -32.78 -10.10
C VAL A 155 -10.74 -32.37 -8.70
N GLY A 156 -10.73 -33.33 -7.76
CA GLY A 156 -10.55 -33.09 -6.33
C GLY A 156 -9.39 -32.17 -5.97
N GLN A 157 -9.58 -31.38 -4.91
CA GLN A 157 -8.55 -30.54 -4.32
C GLN A 157 -7.23 -31.31 -4.17
N ALA A 158 -6.16 -30.76 -4.75
CA ALA A 158 -4.81 -31.26 -4.53
C ALA A 158 -4.43 -31.02 -3.07
N ASN A 159 -4.70 -32.00 -2.21
CA ASN A 159 -4.41 -31.96 -0.77
C ASN A 159 -3.23 -32.88 -0.39
N GLY A 160 -2.43 -33.31 -1.37
CA GLY A 160 -1.27 -34.17 -1.16
C GLY A 160 0.03 -33.40 -0.88
N PRO A 161 1.10 -34.08 -0.48
CA PRO A 161 2.43 -33.46 -0.39
C PRO A 161 2.87 -32.90 -1.75
N ILE A 162 3.53 -31.75 -1.75
CA ILE A 162 4.07 -31.12 -2.97
C ILE A 162 5.42 -31.77 -3.26
N THR A 163 5.43 -32.79 -4.12
CA THR A 163 6.64 -33.51 -4.52
C THR A 163 7.29 -32.88 -5.75
N LEU A 164 8.52 -33.33 -6.09
CA LEU A 164 9.18 -32.90 -7.31
C LEU A 164 8.33 -33.15 -8.56
N GLU A 165 7.63 -34.30 -8.59
CA GLU A 165 6.74 -34.70 -9.69
C GLU A 165 5.55 -33.74 -9.82
N VAL A 166 4.94 -33.36 -8.69
CA VAL A 166 3.88 -32.35 -8.65
C VAL A 166 4.36 -31.02 -9.21
N LEU A 167 5.62 -30.65 -8.98
CA LEU A 167 6.20 -29.39 -9.43
C LEU A 167 6.64 -29.41 -10.91
N GLN A 168 6.77 -30.56 -11.57
CA GLN A 168 7.26 -30.63 -12.97
C GLN A 168 6.36 -29.88 -13.94
N GLY A 169 6.93 -29.26 -14.97
CA GLY A 169 6.21 -28.60 -16.07
C GLY A 169 6.13 -27.08 -15.94
N GLU A 170 5.21 -26.47 -16.70
CA GLU A 170 5.08 -25.02 -16.77
C GLU A 170 4.05 -24.45 -15.78
N TRP A 171 4.45 -23.35 -15.16
CA TRP A 171 3.74 -22.58 -14.15
C TRP A 171 3.76 -21.11 -14.51
N LEU A 172 2.85 -20.39 -13.90
CA LEU A 172 2.77 -18.96 -13.91
C LEU A 172 2.71 -18.48 -12.46
N GLY A 173 3.70 -17.72 -12.03
CA GLY A 173 3.68 -17.04 -10.75
C GLY A 173 2.70 -15.87 -10.75
N SER A 174 2.13 -15.55 -9.59
CA SER A 174 1.31 -14.34 -9.33
C SER A 174 2.08 -13.03 -9.50
N GLY A 175 3.37 -13.06 -9.81
CA GLY A 175 4.16 -11.93 -10.27
C GLY A 175 4.19 -11.78 -11.79
N GLY A 176 3.59 -12.73 -12.52
CA GLY A 176 3.61 -12.84 -13.97
C GLY A 176 4.77 -13.65 -14.54
N ALA A 177 5.67 -14.14 -13.70
CA ALA A 177 6.80 -14.96 -14.13
C ALA A 177 6.33 -16.30 -14.72
N SER A 178 6.77 -16.64 -15.94
CA SER A 178 6.63 -17.99 -16.47
C SER A 178 7.70 -18.85 -15.82
N VAL A 179 7.31 -19.85 -15.04
CA VAL A 179 8.25 -20.76 -14.40
C VAL A 179 8.13 -22.14 -15.03
N ALA A 180 9.23 -22.78 -15.38
CA ALA A 180 9.24 -24.17 -15.81
C ALA A 180 10.18 -24.98 -14.93
N VAL A 181 9.75 -26.16 -14.51
CA VAL A 181 10.56 -27.06 -13.70
C VAL A 181 10.77 -28.36 -14.45
N THR A 182 12.02 -28.75 -14.65
CA THR A 182 12.43 -29.97 -15.34
C THR A 182 13.49 -30.68 -14.51
N GLY A 183 13.15 -31.82 -13.93
CA GLY A 183 13.94 -32.39 -12.84
C GLY A 183 14.00 -31.38 -11.69
N THR A 184 15.21 -31.11 -11.18
CA THR A 184 15.44 -30.06 -10.16
C THR A 184 15.82 -28.71 -10.76
N ASP A 185 15.94 -28.61 -12.08
CA ASP A 185 16.24 -27.36 -12.75
C ASP A 185 15.00 -26.49 -12.85
N VAL A 186 15.14 -25.23 -12.44
CA VAL A 186 14.08 -24.23 -12.51
C VAL A 186 14.46 -23.19 -13.54
N TYR A 187 13.53 -22.94 -14.45
CA TYR A 187 13.63 -21.92 -15.47
C TYR A 187 12.64 -20.81 -15.16
N MET A 188 13.09 -19.57 -15.13
CA MET A 188 12.22 -18.40 -15.01
C MET A 188 12.30 -17.58 -16.29
N ASN A 189 11.14 -17.42 -16.94
CA ASN A 189 10.98 -16.86 -18.27
C ASN A 189 11.94 -17.45 -19.32
N GLY A 190 12.10 -18.77 -19.30
CA GLY A 190 12.99 -19.47 -20.22
C GLY A 190 14.47 -19.44 -19.85
N MET A 191 14.87 -18.74 -18.79
CA MET A 191 16.25 -18.75 -18.28
C MET A 191 16.43 -19.75 -17.16
N LEU A 192 17.44 -20.61 -17.29
CA LEU A 192 17.84 -21.51 -16.21
C LEU A 192 18.37 -20.72 -15.01
N LEU A 193 17.82 -20.99 -13.83
CA LEU A 193 18.33 -20.49 -12.57
C LEU A 193 19.34 -21.50 -11.99
N LYS A 194 20.63 -21.28 -12.26
CA LYS A 194 21.75 -22.13 -11.87
C LYS A 194 21.87 -22.27 -10.35
N ASP A 195 21.63 -21.18 -9.61
CA ASP A 195 21.74 -21.17 -8.15
C ASP A 195 20.40 -21.45 -7.45
N HIS A 196 19.31 -21.59 -8.22
CA HIS A 196 17.96 -21.77 -7.69
C HIS A 196 17.31 -23.08 -8.13
N LYS A 197 17.99 -24.20 -7.87
CA LYS A 197 17.45 -25.55 -8.07
C LYS A 197 16.39 -25.90 -7.03
N VAL A 198 15.48 -26.80 -7.38
CA VAL A 198 14.52 -27.38 -6.44
C VAL A 198 15.29 -28.18 -5.38
N THR A 199 15.06 -27.85 -4.12
CA THR A 199 15.61 -28.57 -2.96
C THR A 199 14.52 -29.44 -2.36
N LEU A 200 14.83 -30.72 -2.17
CA LEU A 200 13.90 -31.70 -1.61
C LEU A 200 14.25 -32.00 -0.14
N ARG A 201 13.23 -32.37 0.63
CA ARG A 201 13.39 -33.01 1.94
C ARG A 201 13.68 -34.51 1.76
N ASP A 202 14.05 -35.17 2.84
CA ASP A 202 14.32 -36.62 2.86
C ASP A 202 13.11 -37.48 2.45
N ASP A 203 11.90 -36.97 2.64
CA ASP A 203 10.65 -37.61 2.24
C ASP A 203 10.27 -37.39 0.75
N GLY A 204 11.13 -36.70 -0.02
CA GLY A 204 10.91 -36.38 -1.43
C GLY A 204 9.97 -35.20 -1.68
N THR A 205 9.49 -34.53 -0.62
CA THR A 205 8.72 -33.29 -0.76
C THR A 205 9.61 -32.09 -1.07
N VAL A 206 9.06 -31.12 -1.79
CA VAL A 206 9.77 -29.87 -2.09
C VAL A 206 9.91 -29.07 -0.80
N SER A 207 11.13 -28.64 -0.49
CA SER A 207 11.42 -27.73 0.61
C SER A 207 11.45 -26.29 0.11
N SER A 208 12.21 -26.04 -0.95
CA SER A 208 12.46 -24.69 -1.47
C SER A 208 12.92 -24.75 -2.93
N ILE A 209 13.01 -23.58 -3.54
CA ILE A 209 13.67 -23.37 -4.84
C ILE A 209 14.80 -22.37 -4.60
N GLY A 210 16.02 -22.87 -4.70
CA GLY A 210 17.20 -22.17 -4.22
C GLY A 210 17.09 -21.79 -2.75
N ARG A 211 17.72 -20.65 -2.44
CA ARG A 211 17.61 -20.04 -1.12
C ARG A 211 16.43 -19.10 -1.00
N ILE A 212 15.86 -18.61 -2.10
CA ILE A 212 14.92 -17.47 -2.06
C ILE A 212 13.46 -17.91 -1.90
N TRP A 213 13.03 -19.00 -2.55
CA TRP A 213 11.62 -19.38 -2.51
C TRP A 213 11.41 -20.57 -1.58
N GLN A 214 10.91 -20.31 -0.38
CA GLN A 214 10.52 -21.35 0.57
C GLN A 214 9.11 -21.81 0.23
N LEU A 215 8.89 -23.13 0.17
CA LEU A 215 7.55 -23.68 0.00
C LEU A 215 6.73 -23.42 1.27
N ASP A 216 5.56 -22.79 1.13
CA ASP A 216 4.62 -22.58 2.22
C ASP A 216 3.57 -23.70 2.25
N ARG A 217 2.65 -23.69 1.27
CA ARG A 217 1.51 -24.60 1.23
C ARG A 217 0.83 -24.62 -0.15
N TRP A 218 -0.26 -25.37 -0.27
CA TRP A 218 -1.19 -25.21 -1.38
C TRP A 218 -1.98 -23.91 -1.25
N ALA A 219 -2.20 -23.22 -2.37
CA ALA A 219 -3.05 -22.05 -2.42
C ALA A 219 -4.50 -22.41 -2.02
N PRO A 220 -5.15 -21.60 -1.18
CA PRO A 220 -6.51 -21.87 -0.73
C PRO A 220 -7.50 -21.80 -1.92
N GLY A 221 -8.63 -22.51 -1.80
CA GLY A 221 -9.71 -22.44 -2.79
C GLY A 221 -9.64 -23.47 -3.92
N GLY A 222 -8.72 -24.45 -3.86
CA GLY A 222 -8.70 -25.59 -4.77
C GLY A 222 -8.36 -25.24 -6.22
N CYS A 223 -7.68 -24.12 -6.45
CA CYS A 223 -7.19 -23.71 -7.77
C CYS A 223 -5.98 -24.53 -8.26
N GLY A 224 -5.46 -25.44 -7.42
CA GLY A 224 -4.25 -26.22 -7.72
C GLY A 224 -2.98 -25.38 -7.75
N GLY A 225 -3.01 -24.17 -7.18
CA GLY A 225 -1.85 -23.30 -7.06
C GLY A 225 -0.97 -23.68 -5.88
N ILE A 226 0.32 -23.37 -5.96
CA ILE A 226 1.32 -23.59 -4.91
C ILE A 226 1.79 -22.24 -4.38
N GLU A 227 1.80 -22.06 -3.06
CA GLU A 227 2.30 -20.87 -2.39
C GLU A 227 3.79 -21.02 -2.06
N PHE A 228 4.59 -20.09 -2.58
CA PHE A 228 5.98 -19.88 -2.20
C PHE A 228 6.12 -18.54 -1.48
N ARG A 229 7.11 -18.43 -0.59
CA ARG A 229 7.49 -17.15 0.02
C ARG A 229 8.91 -16.80 -0.32
N ALA A 230 9.10 -15.54 -0.73
CA ALA A 230 10.41 -15.01 -1.09
C ALA A 230 11.24 -14.66 0.15
N SER A 231 11.76 -15.67 0.84
CA SER A 231 12.63 -15.53 2.01
C SER A 231 13.81 -16.51 1.99
N SER A 232 14.94 -16.09 2.56
CA SER A 232 16.11 -16.95 2.75
C SER A 232 16.06 -17.84 3.99
N THR A 233 15.12 -17.56 4.91
CA THR A 233 14.97 -18.27 6.18
C THR A 233 13.51 -18.59 6.45
N ARG A 234 13.25 -19.53 7.36
CA ARG A 234 11.89 -19.92 7.73
C ARG A 234 11.23 -18.87 8.61
N GLU A 235 12.00 -18.24 9.48
CA GLU A 235 11.56 -17.17 10.36
C GLU A 235 11.11 -15.94 9.55
N GLY A 236 11.84 -15.62 8.47
CA GLY A 236 11.48 -14.52 7.57
C GLY A 236 10.28 -14.81 6.67
N MET A 237 9.70 -16.01 6.69
CA MET A 237 8.54 -16.35 5.86
C MET A 237 7.28 -15.57 6.26
N GLU A 238 7.09 -15.26 7.53
CA GLU A 238 5.85 -14.63 8.02
C GLU A 238 5.60 -13.25 7.40
N SER A 239 6.67 -12.49 7.16
CA SER A 239 6.66 -11.16 6.54
C SER A 239 7.06 -11.16 5.06
N ALA A 240 7.51 -12.29 4.53
CA ALA A 240 7.93 -12.39 3.15
C ALA A 240 6.76 -12.37 2.17
N ARG A 241 7.03 -11.78 0.99
CA ARG A 241 6.08 -11.74 -0.12
C ARG A 241 5.66 -13.16 -0.50
N LEU A 242 4.34 -13.36 -0.52
CA LEU A 242 3.70 -14.55 -1.03
C LEU A 242 3.66 -14.52 -2.56
N GLU A 243 4.02 -15.63 -3.18
CA GLU A 243 4.00 -15.84 -4.63
C GLU A 243 3.24 -17.13 -4.91
N VAL A 244 2.12 -17.04 -5.65
CA VAL A 244 1.27 -18.19 -5.98
C VAL A 244 1.60 -18.68 -7.37
N TRP A 245 2.04 -19.93 -7.50
CA TRP A 245 2.32 -20.56 -8.79
C TRP A 245 1.12 -21.37 -9.24
N SER A 246 0.53 -21.00 -10.37
CA SER A 246 -0.59 -21.72 -11.00
C SER A 246 -0.13 -22.41 -12.27
N ARG A 247 -0.73 -23.54 -12.64
CA ARG A 247 -0.39 -24.26 -13.87
C ARG A 247 -0.62 -23.38 -15.10
N LYS A 248 0.34 -23.28 -16.01
CA LYS A 248 0.19 -22.40 -17.19
C LYS A 248 -1.02 -22.78 -18.07
N SER A 249 -1.35 -24.07 -18.15
CA SER A 249 -2.51 -24.58 -18.90
C SER A 249 -3.87 -24.18 -18.30
N SER A 250 -3.93 -23.79 -17.03
CA SER A 250 -5.17 -23.27 -16.42
C SER A 250 -5.37 -21.77 -16.67
N VAL A 251 -4.41 -21.11 -17.32
CA VAL A 251 -4.45 -19.68 -17.61
C VAL A 251 -4.89 -19.48 -19.07
N GLY A 252 -6.04 -18.82 -19.26
CA GLY A 252 -6.62 -18.63 -20.60
C GLY A 252 -5.71 -17.80 -21.54
N SER A 253 -5.91 -17.93 -22.85
CA SER A 253 -5.16 -17.23 -23.92
C SER A 253 -5.11 -15.69 -23.74
N GLY A 254 -6.14 -15.11 -23.10
CA GLY A 254 -6.16 -13.68 -22.77
C GLY A 254 -5.03 -13.24 -21.84
N TRP A 255 -4.47 -14.14 -21.02
CA TRP A 255 -3.31 -13.82 -20.18
C TRP A 255 -2.03 -13.67 -20.99
N SER A 256 -1.75 -14.59 -21.93
CA SER A 256 -0.57 -14.50 -22.79
C SER A 256 -0.61 -13.23 -23.65
N GLU A 257 -1.78 -12.84 -24.13
CA GLU A 257 -1.98 -11.58 -24.84
C GLU A 257 -1.81 -10.35 -23.93
N LYS A 258 -2.33 -10.40 -22.70
CA LYS A 258 -2.12 -9.35 -21.68
C LYS A 258 -0.64 -9.14 -21.38
N MET A 259 0.12 -10.21 -21.16
CA MET A 259 1.58 -10.12 -20.93
C MET A 259 2.29 -9.57 -22.17
N ARG A 260 1.94 -10.03 -23.37
CA ARG A 260 2.48 -9.51 -24.64
C ARG A 260 2.26 -7.99 -24.78
N LEU A 261 1.07 -7.50 -24.43
CA LEU A 261 0.71 -6.07 -24.48
C LEU A 261 1.41 -5.23 -23.41
N MET A 262 1.85 -5.83 -22.30
CA MET A 262 2.66 -5.17 -21.25
C MET A 262 4.16 -5.11 -21.60
N GLY A 263 4.53 -5.30 -22.88
CA GLY A 263 5.93 -5.25 -23.32
C GLY A 263 6.75 -6.51 -22.97
N TYR A 264 6.10 -7.59 -22.51
CA TYR A 264 6.76 -8.84 -22.11
C TYR A 264 7.26 -9.67 -23.31
N ALA A 265 7.02 -9.21 -24.55
CA ALA A 265 7.45 -9.86 -25.77
C ALA A 265 8.96 -9.66 -26.01
N GLY A 266 9.79 -10.37 -25.25
CA GLY A 266 11.11 -10.80 -25.73
C GLY A 266 12.20 -9.73 -25.89
N SER A 267 12.25 -8.67 -25.08
CA SER A 267 13.46 -7.82 -25.02
C SER A 267 14.50 -8.37 -24.02
N SER A 268 14.93 -9.62 -24.23
CA SER A 268 15.96 -10.32 -23.46
C SER A 268 17.22 -10.56 -24.31
N ALA A 269 17.75 -9.51 -24.94
CA ALA A 269 18.93 -9.67 -25.79
C ALA A 269 20.17 -10.12 -24.99
N ASP A 270 20.25 -9.78 -23.69
CA ASP A 270 21.20 -10.38 -22.76
C ASP A 270 20.76 -10.14 -21.29
N PRO A 271 19.99 -11.06 -20.70
CA PRO A 271 19.60 -10.98 -19.30
C PRO A 271 20.70 -11.47 -18.34
N LEU A 272 21.71 -12.20 -18.82
CA LEU A 272 22.82 -12.70 -18.00
C LEU A 272 23.91 -11.64 -17.78
N GLY A 273 24.06 -10.68 -18.70
CA GLY A 273 24.93 -9.52 -18.55
C GLY A 273 24.49 -8.49 -17.51
N ARG A 274 23.39 -8.71 -16.77
CA ARG A 274 22.71 -7.70 -15.92
C ARG A 274 22.72 -8.00 -14.41
N GLY A 275 23.42 -9.05 -13.99
CA GLY A 275 23.92 -9.20 -12.61
C GLY A 275 23.00 -9.81 -11.55
N VAL A 276 21.75 -10.17 -11.83
CA VAL A 276 20.89 -10.90 -10.87
C VAL A 276 20.07 -11.98 -11.59
N GLU A 277 20.24 -13.23 -11.17
CA GLU A 277 19.55 -14.40 -11.71
C GLU A 277 18.04 -14.38 -11.39
N GLY A 278 17.17 -14.67 -12.37
CA GLY A 278 15.69 -14.66 -12.20
C GLY A 278 15.03 -13.28 -12.26
N CYS A 279 15.84 -12.22 -12.26
CA CYS A 279 15.39 -10.83 -12.34
C CYS A 279 15.23 -10.34 -13.78
N MET A 280 14.20 -10.80 -14.49
CA MET A 280 13.82 -10.20 -15.78
C MET A 280 12.97 -8.94 -15.55
N PRO A 281 13.09 -7.91 -16.41
CA PRO A 281 12.08 -6.85 -16.49
C PRO A 281 10.69 -7.48 -16.60
N GLY A 282 9.82 -7.16 -15.63
CA GLY A 282 8.43 -7.61 -15.59
C GLY A 282 8.07 -8.81 -14.70
N THR A 283 9.02 -9.49 -14.04
CA THR A 283 8.68 -10.69 -13.23
C THR A 283 8.18 -10.44 -11.81
N ALA A 284 8.26 -9.22 -11.31
CA ALA A 284 7.80 -8.93 -9.97
C ALA A 284 6.88 -7.72 -10.01
N GLY A 285 5.57 -7.98 -9.94
CA GLY A 285 4.56 -6.99 -9.56
C GLY A 285 3.94 -6.17 -10.70
N ILE A 286 4.10 -6.58 -11.96
CA ILE A 286 3.21 -6.15 -13.07
C ILE A 286 1.93 -6.99 -13.08
N GLU A 287 1.41 -7.37 -11.92
CA GLU A 287 -0.01 -7.71 -11.88
C GLU A 287 -0.79 -6.40 -11.84
N LYS A 288 -1.20 -5.98 -13.03
CA LYS A 288 -2.50 -5.36 -13.22
C LYS A 288 -3.51 -6.31 -12.57
N GLY A 289 -3.82 -6.09 -11.28
CA GLY A 289 -4.60 -7.02 -10.46
C GLY A 289 -5.90 -7.43 -11.15
N VAL A 290 -6.51 -8.54 -10.73
CA VAL A 290 -7.83 -8.93 -11.25
C VAL A 290 -8.79 -7.75 -11.04
N GLY A 291 -9.27 -7.12 -12.13
CA GLY A 291 -10.00 -5.84 -12.09
C GLY A 291 -9.19 -4.60 -12.50
N PHE A 292 -8.01 -4.75 -13.09
CA PHE A 292 -7.27 -3.64 -13.69
C PHE A 292 -8.15 -2.89 -14.69
N ASN A 293 -8.29 -1.60 -14.43
CA ASN A 293 -9.16 -0.71 -15.18
C ASN A 293 -8.33 0.53 -15.52
N GLN A 294 -7.98 0.72 -16.80
CA GLN A 294 -7.28 1.93 -17.25
C GLN A 294 -8.06 3.20 -16.87
N ALA A 295 -9.40 3.12 -16.85
CA ALA A 295 -10.21 4.23 -16.38
C ALA A 295 -9.97 4.50 -14.88
N LYS A 296 -9.79 3.45 -14.06
CA LYS A 296 -9.44 3.61 -12.64
C LYS A 296 -8.06 4.25 -12.45
N ASP A 297 -7.06 3.86 -13.25
CA ASP A 297 -5.75 4.51 -13.18
C ASP A 297 -5.86 5.99 -13.56
N ALA A 298 -6.57 6.30 -14.64
CA ALA A 298 -6.85 7.67 -15.05
C ALA A 298 -7.61 8.45 -13.96
N GLU A 299 -8.60 7.83 -13.31
CA GLU A 299 -9.34 8.41 -12.18
C GLU A 299 -8.44 8.66 -10.96
N GLU A 300 -7.60 7.70 -10.59
CA GLU A 300 -6.69 7.82 -9.43
C GLU A 300 -5.60 8.86 -9.68
N VAL A 301 -5.10 8.93 -10.90
CA VAL A 301 -4.14 9.93 -11.35
C VAL A 301 -4.80 11.32 -11.43
N ALA A 302 -6.03 11.43 -11.94
CA ALA A 302 -6.80 12.67 -11.93
C ALA A 302 -7.11 13.12 -10.50
N LEU A 303 -7.43 12.18 -9.60
CA LEU A 303 -7.61 12.45 -8.17
C LEU A 303 -6.31 12.98 -7.55
N LEU A 304 -5.16 12.36 -7.82
CA LEU A 304 -3.87 12.85 -7.32
C LEU A 304 -3.59 14.28 -7.81
N SER A 305 -3.79 14.54 -9.11
CA SER A 305 -3.63 15.88 -9.69
C SER A 305 -4.57 16.91 -9.06
N SER A 306 -5.83 16.53 -8.83
CA SER A 306 -6.83 17.39 -8.16
C SER A 306 -6.41 17.72 -6.72
N LEU A 307 -5.99 16.71 -5.94
CA LEU A 307 -5.54 16.90 -4.56
C LEU A 307 -4.29 17.78 -4.50
N ILE A 308 -3.29 17.54 -5.36
CA ILE A 308 -2.09 18.39 -5.42
C ILE A 308 -2.48 19.82 -5.80
N SER A 309 -3.31 20.01 -6.83
CA SER A 309 -3.72 21.34 -7.30
C SER A 309 -4.50 22.12 -6.25
N GLN A 310 -5.37 21.45 -5.49
CA GLN A 310 -6.14 22.06 -4.42
C GLN A 310 -5.24 22.60 -3.29
N TRP A 311 -4.21 21.85 -2.93
CA TRP A 311 -3.42 22.11 -1.72
C TRP A 311 -2.05 22.74 -1.97
N ARG A 312 -1.56 22.76 -3.21
CA ARG A 312 -0.26 23.34 -3.54
C ARG A 312 -0.19 24.83 -3.27
N GLU A 313 0.98 25.29 -2.89
CA GLU A 313 1.39 26.68 -3.01
C GLU A 313 1.61 27.04 -4.49
N PRO A 314 1.50 28.32 -4.88
CA PRO A 314 1.79 28.75 -6.24
C PRO A 314 3.25 28.45 -6.65
N GLY A 315 3.45 27.99 -7.89
CA GLY A 315 4.78 27.76 -8.45
C GLY A 315 5.49 26.49 -7.95
N THR A 316 6.75 26.34 -8.36
CA THR A 316 7.68 25.39 -7.73
C THR A 316 8.51 26.12 -6.68
N ASN A 317 8.81 25.43 -5.59
CA ASN A 317 9.62 25.96 -4.50
C ASN A 317 10.91 25.18 -4.38
N ARG A 318 11.98 25.87 -3.97
CA ARG A 318 13.26 25.23 -3.65
C ARG A 318 13.18 24.63 -2.25
N VAL A 319 13.31 23.31 -2.17
CA VAL A 319 13.24 22.54 -0.92
C VAL A 319 14.64 22.12 -0.51
N ILE A 320 15.14 22.65 0.60
CA ILE A 320 16.48 22.37 1.12
C ILE A 320 16.42 21.09 1.97
N SER A 321 17.28 20.11 1.66
CA SER A 321 17.27 18.78 2.32
C SER A 321 17.37 18.84 3.85
N ARG A 322 18.08 19.84 4.41
CA ARG A 322 18.23 20.03 5.86
C ARG A 322 16.92 20.31 6.59
N GLN A 323 15.91 20.82 5.87
CA GLN A 323 14.59 21.17 6.40
C GLN A 323 13.58 20.03 6.18
N VAL A 324 13.94 18.97 5.46
CA VAL A 324 13.01 17.89 5.15
C VAL A 324 13.07 16.78 6.19
N VAL A 325 11.91 16.48 6.75
CA VAL A 325 11.66 15.29 7.57
C VAL A 325 10.71 14.35 6.83
N PRO A 326 10.85 13.02 6.95
CA PRO A 326 9.89 12.10 6.37
C PRO A 326 8.52 12.22 7.05
N ASP A 327 7.43 12.28 6.27
CA ASP A 327 6.08 12.36 6.83
C ASP A 327 5.63 11.00 7.40
N ALA A 328 5.16 11.00 8.64
CA ALA A 328 4.70 9.80 9.36
C ALA A 328 3.44 9.15 8.74
N THR A 329 2.67 9.92 7.96
CA THR A 329 1.47 9.42 7.27
C THR A 329 1.80 8.62 6.01
N ASN A 330 3.07 8.61 5.58
CA ASN A 330 3.54 7.83 4.44
C ASN A 330 3.81 6.36 4.82
N ARG A 331 3.49 5.42 3.91
CA ARG A 331 3.76 3.96 4.00
C ARG A 331 3.40 3.29 5.34
N ALA A 332 2.17 3.49 5.83
CA ALA A 332 1.68 2.78 7.03
C ALA A 332 2.67 2.83 8.22
N GLN A 333 3.43 3.92 8.36
CA GLN A 333 4.43 4.13 9.43
C GLN A 333 5.65 3.19 9.41
N THR A 334 5.92 2.45 8.32
CA THR A 334 7.10 1.58 8.25
C THR A 334 8.43 2.35 8.18
N GLY A 335 8.38 3.66 7.92
CA GLY A 335 9.55 4.55 7.87
C GLY A 335 10.33 4.48 6.56
N LEU A 336 11.56 5.00 6.59
CA LEU A 336 12.52 4.93 5.48
C LEU A 336 13.50 3.79 5.70
N GLY A 337 13.73 2.96 4.67
CA GLY A 337 14.89 2.03 4.66
C GLY A 337 16.22 2.78 4.59
N VAL A 338 17.11 2.54 5.55
CA VAL A 338 18.43 3.20 5.63
C VAL A 338 19.30 2.80 4.47
N GLU A 339 19.28 1.53 4.06
CA GLU A 339 20.19 1.05 3.01
C GLU A 339 19.81 1.60 1.65
N LEU A 340 18.52 1.79 1.38
CA LEU A 340 18.08 2.43 0.15
C LEU A 340 18.58 3.88 0.07
N MET A 341 18.56 4.61 1.17
CA MET A 341 19.11 5.98 1.23
C MET A 341 20.62 5.98 0.93
N HIS A 342 21.39 5.07 1.55
CA HIS A 342 22.83 4.93 1.29
C HIS A 342 23.12 4.50 -0.15
N TYR A 343 22.31 3.59 -0.71
CA TYR A 343 22.38 3.19 -2.11
C TYR A 343 22.16 4.38 -3.06
N ILE A 344 21.16 5.22 -2.78
CA ILE A 344 20.92 6.43 -3.57
C ILE A 344 22.13 7.37 -3.50
N ALA A 345 22.69 7.59 -2.30
CA ALA A 345 23.88 8.42 -2.13
C ALA A 345 25.10 7.85 -2.88
N GLN A 346 25.32 6.54 -2.79
CA GLN A 346 26.37 5.86 -3.56
C GLN A 346 26.15 6.02 -5.07
N SER A 347 24.91 5.87 -5.55
CA SER A 347 24.61 6.08 -6.98
C SER A 347 24.85 7.53 -7.42
N MET A 348 24.64 8.53 -6.55
CA MET A 348 24.98 9.93 -6.85
C MET A 348 26.51 10.12 -6.95
N GLU A 349 27.28 9.50 -6.05
CA GLU A 349 28.74 9.56 -6.08
C GLU A 349 29.33 8.88 -7.34
N GLU A 350 28.80 7.71 -7.72
CA GLU A 350 29.32 6.93 -8.85
C GLU A 350 28.89 7.47 -10.21
N LYS A 351 27.65 7.94 -10.34
CA LYS A 351 27.04 8.33 -11.63
C LYS A 351 26.88 9.85 -11.79
N GLY A 352 27.23 10.61 -10.76
CA GLY A 352 26.93 12.04 -10.67
C GLY A 352 25.46 12.31 -10.33
N PHE A 353 25.22 13.45 -9.70
CA PHE A 353 23.88 13.92 -9.36
C PHE A 353 23.12 14.36 -10.61
N GLN A 354 22.00 13.68 -10.86
CA GLN A 354 21.14 13.95 -12.01
C GLN A 354 20.09 14.99 -11.65
N LYS A 355 20.46 16.28 -11.79
CA LYS A 355 19.53 17.39 -11.62
C LYS A 355 18.35 17.23 -12.57
N ARG A 356 17.15 17.42 -12.05
CA ARG A 356 15.93 17.28 -12.85
C ARG A 356 15.88 18.30 -13.99
N ALA A 357 15.59 17.82 -15.20
CA ALA A 357 15.36 18.62 -16.40
C ALA A 357 14.21 18.00 -17.20
N GLY A 358 13.03 18.64 -17.17
CA GLY A 358 11.82 18.09 -17.76
C GLY A 358 11.41 16.76 -17.11
N LEU A 359 11.36 15.70 -17.91
CA LEU A 359 11.07 14.33 -17.46
C LEU A 359 12.32 13.57 -16.98
N HIS A 360 13.53 14.10 -17.16
CA HIS A 360 14.77 13.39 -16.81
C HIS A 360 15.31 13.81 -15.43
N GLY A 361 16.07 12.91 -14.81
CA GLY A 361 16.71 13.12 -13.51
C GLY A 361 15.92 12.50 -12.35
N HIS A 362 15.95 13.15 -11.19
CA HIS A 362 15.21 12.68 -10.01
C HIS A 362 13.69 12.93 -10.12
N ASP A 363 12.89 12.16 -9.39
CA ASP A 363 11.44 12.36 -9.26
C ASP A 363 11.13 13.72 -8.60
N ILE A 364 9.93 14.26 -8.85
CA ILE A 364 9.48 15.51 -8.21
C ILE A 364 9.28 15.28 -6.72
N PRO A 365 9.96 16.02 -5.84
CA PRO A 365 9.64 16.01 -4.43
C PRO A 365 8.28 16.68 -4.20
N ILE A 366 7.40 15.98 -3.47
CA ILE A 366 6.14 16.52 -2.97
C ILE A 366 6.23 16.55 -1.45
N VAL A 367 6.14 17.75 -0.90
CA VAL A 367 6.32 18.01 0.53
C VAL A 367 5.21 18.90 1.07
N VAL A 368 4.95 18.84 2.36
CA VAL A 368 4.05 19.77 3.05
C VAL A 368 4.91 20.75 3.86
N ARG A 369 4.71 22.06 3.67
CA ARG A 369 5.35 23.07 4.51
C ARG A 369 4.73 23.03 5.89
N GLU A 370 5.53 23.00 6.94
CA GLU A 370 5.08 22.99 8.32
C GLU A 370 5.69 24.17 9.08
N PRO A 371 4.90 25.21 9.41
CA PRO A 371 5.38 26.26 10.28
C PRO A 371 5.57 25.71 11.71
N PRO A 372 6.48 26.31 12.52
CA PRO A 372 6.70 25.88 13.91
C PRO A 372 5.45 25.87 14.79
N SER A 373 4.42 26.64 14.43
CA SER A 373 3.14 26.71 15.13
C SER A 373 2.19 25.56 14.79
N SER A 374 2.48 24.73 13.78
CA SER A 374 1.59 23.65 13.39
C SER A 374 1.68 22.47 14.37
N ALA A 375 0.55 21.77 14.56
CA ALA A 375 0.53 20.58 15.41
C ALA A 375 1.42 19.44 14.86
N THR A 376 1.54 19.35 13.53
CA THR A 376 2.31 18.29 12.87
C THR A 376 3.82 18.55 12.93
N HIS A 377 4.26 19.81 13.00
CA HIS A 377 5.67 20.18 13.04
C HIS A 377 6.43 19.47 14.17
N LYS A 378 5.98 19.67 15.41
CA LYS A 378 6.63 19.11 16.59
C LYS A 378 6.59 17.58 16.58
N GLU A 379 5.43 17.00 16.27
CA GLU A 379 5.25 15.54 16.20
C GLU A 379 6.19 14.91 15.16
N ALA A 380 6.31 15.50 13.97
CA ALA A 380 7.19 15.00 12.92
C ALA A 380 8.67 15.06 13.31
N LEU A 381 9.11 16.15 13.95
CA LEU A 381 10.48 16.26 14.45
C LEU A 381 10.78 15.26 15.56
N ASP A 382 9.87 15.11 16.52
CA ASP A 382 10.06 14.19 17.65
C ASP A 382 10.09 12.73 17.19
N LEU A 383 9.18 12.35 16.28
CA LEU A 383 9.19 11.02 15.68
C LEU A 383 10.47 10.78 14.89
N TRP A 384 10.91 11.75 14.09
CA TRP A 384 12.12 11.61 13.30
C TRP A 384 13.37 11.53 14.17
N ARG A 385 13.47 12.33 15.23
CA ARG A 385 14.55 12.25 16.23
C ARG A 385 14.62 10.88 16.87
N LYS A 386 13.48 10.35 17.28
CA LYS A 386 13.39 9.01 17.84
C LYS A 386 13.91 7.98 16.82
N ARG A 387 13.48 8.06 15.57
CA ARG A 387 13.91 7.10 14.53
C ARG A 387 15.40 7.18 14.24
N VAL A 388 15.96 8.39 14.11
CA VAL A 388 17.41 8.60 13.90
C VAL A 388 18.23 8.10 15.10
N GLY A 389 17.67 8.18 16.32
CA GLY A 389 18.31 7.64 17.52
C GLY A 389 18.22 6.12 17.67
N GLU A 390 17.19 5.48 17.10
CA GLU A 390 16.97 4.03 17.17
C GLU A 390 17.72 3.25 16.09
N GLU A 391 17.92 3.84 14.91
CA GLU A 391 18.47 3.13 13.75
C GLU A 391 19.77 3.79 13.27
N GLU A 392 20.88 3.07 13.40
CA GLU A 392 22.18 3.51 12.91
C GLU A 392 22.19 3.64 11.39
N GLY A 393 22.87 4.68 10.91
CA GLY A 393 23.09 4.96 9.49
C GLY A 393 22.26 6.10 8.95
N PHE A 394 21.24 6.59 9.68
CA PHE A 394 20.62 7.86 9.33
C PHE A 394 21.58 9.04 9.54
N PRO A 395 21.55 10.07 8.66
CA PRO A 395 22.24 11.33 8.92
C PRO A 395 21.61 12.03 10.14
N PRO A 396 22.39 12.83 10.89
CA PRO A 396 21.86 13.60 12.01
C PRO A 396 20.80 14.60 11.53
N ILE A 397 19.81 14.87 12.37
CA ILE A 397 18.76 15.85 12.06
C ILE A 397 19.34 17.25 12.07
N ARG A 398 19.12 17.97 10.98
CA ARG A 398 19.65 19.33 10.78
C ARG A 398 18.59 20.43 10.93
N ALA A 399 17.31 20.05 10.94
CA ALA A 399 16.20 20.96 11.18
C ALA A 399 16.15 21.36 12.66
N ARG A 400 15.98 22.66 12.95
CA ARG A 400 15.87 23.18 14.32
C ARG A 400 14.41 23.28 14.74
N GLU A 401 14.14 23.19 16.05
CA GLU A 401 12.79 23.16 16.61
C GLU A 401 11.96 24.43 16.35
N GLY A 402 12.60 25.59 16.19
CA GLY A 402 11.92 26.85 15.85
C GLY A 402 11.93 27.21 14.37
N GLU A 403 12.50 26.36 13.51
CA GLU A 403 12.57 26.62 12.07
C GLU A 403 11.38 25.97 11.36
N GLU A 404 10.95 26.57 10.25
CA GLU A 404 10.03 25.92 9.33
C GLU A 404 10.67 24.65 8.75
N ILE A 405 9.87 23.58 8.65
CA ILE A 405 10.29 22.30 8.07
C ILE A 405 9.36 21.90 6.92
N PHE A 406 9.77 20.86 6.20
CA PHE A 406 8.96 20.22 5.18
C PHE A 406 8.76 18.74 5.55
N THR A 407 7.52 18.25 5.59
CA THR A 407 7.26 16.81 5.70
C THR A 407 7.13 16.19 4.31
N SER A 408 7.90 15.15 4.01
CA SER A 408 7.95 14.53 2.68
C SER A 408 6.87 13.46 2.50
N LEU A 409 5.96 13.67 1.54
CA LEU A 409 4.95 12.67 1.11
C LEU A 409 5.50 11.72 0.04
N GLY A 410 6.61 12.09 -0.60
CA GLY A 410 7.37 11.28 -1.54
C GLY A 410 8.82 11.75 -1.61
N ASN A 411 9.73 10.87 -2.05
CA ASN A 411 11.17 11.15 -2.14
C ASN A 411 11.88 11.41 -0.79
N GLY A 412 11.40 10.79 0.29
CA GLY A 412 12.07 10.87 1.60
C GLY A 412 13.51 10.36 1.57
N HIS A 413 13.74 9.18 0.97
CA HIS A 413 15.09 8.61 0.81
C HIS A 413 16.05 9.53 0.06
N PHE A 414 15.56 10.22 -0.97
CA PHE A 414 16.35 11.16 -1.77
C PHE A 414 16.85 12.34 -0.92
N PHE A 415 15.99 12.98 -0.14
CA PHE A 415 16.43 14.08 0.72
C PHE A 415 17.39 13.64 1.82
N GLN A 416 17.18 12.44 2.39
CA GLN A 416 18.11 11.93 3.38
C GLN A 416 19.46 11.51 2.76
N ALA A 417 19.47 11.05 1.50
CA ALA A 417 20.70 10.84 0.75
C ALA A 417 21.49 12.15 0.55
N LEU A 418 20.81 13.26 0.24
CA LEU A 418 21.44 14.59 0.21
C LEU A 418 22.00 15.01 1.59
N ASN A 419 21.31 14.65 2.68
CA ASN A 419 21.80 14.91 4.03
C ASN A 419 23.04 14.07 4.40
N LEU A 420 23.21 12.85 3.85
CA LEU A 420 24.45 12.08 4.03
C LEU A 420 25.67 12.85 3.47
N PHE A 421 25.56 13.43 2.27
CA PHE A 421 26.62 14.29 1.72
C PHE A 421 26.82 15.56 2.54
N ALA A 422 25.74 16.22 2.94
CA ALA A 422 25.82 17.48 3.68
C ALA A 422 26.41 17.33 5.09
N CYS A 423 26.27 16.14 5.70
CA CYS A 423 26.85 15.80 6.98
C CYS A 423 28.18 15.05 6.88
N GLN A 424 28.65 14.78 5.65
CA GLN A 424 29.79 13.90 5.39
C GLN A 424 29.68 12.57 6.15
N SER A 425 28.48 11.97 6.16
CA SER A 425 28.22 10.75 6.90
C SER A 425 29.02 9.57 6.33
N GLU A 426 29.46 8.68 7.20
CA GLU A 426 30.10 7.42 6.80
C GLU A 426 29.10 6.51 6.08
N ALA A 427 29.52 5.89 4.99
CA ALA A 427 28.71 4.96 4.22
C ALA A 427 28.54 3.64 4.99
N ILE A 428 27.28 3.22 5.18
CA ILE A 428 26.93 2.12 6.09
C ILE A 428 27.55 0.76 5.70
N ASN A 429 27.86 0.57 4.41
CA ASN A 429 28.45 -0.65 3.86
C ASN A 429 29.90 -0.48 3.38
N ARG A 430 30.51 0.69 3.62
CA ARG A 430 31.91 0.98 3.26
C ARG A 430 32.61 1.69 4.43
N PRO A 431 33.06 0.95 5.46
CA PRO A 431 33.74 1.55 6.62
C PRO A 431 34.94 2.43 6.21
N GLY A 432 35.06 3.59 6.83
CA GLY A 432 36.03 4.64 6.52
C GLY A 432 35.64 5.56 5.35
N HIS A 433 34.69 5.18 4.51
CA HIS A 433 34.24 6.01 3.38
C HIS A 433 33.18 7.01 3.83
N HIS A 434 33.48 8.30 3.72
CA HIS A 434 32.53 9.37 4.05
C HIS A 434 32.03 10.02 2.76
N PHE A 435 30.72 10.19 2.63
CA PHE A 435 30.14 10.81 1.45
C PHE A 435 30.63 12.26 1.32
N ALA A 436 31.17 12.62 0.16
CA ALA A 436 31.65 13.97 -0.11
C ALA A 436 31.16 14.44 -1.49
N VAL A 437 30.82 15.73 -1.60
CA VAL A 437 30.29 16.31 -2.84
C VAL A 437 31.31 16.26 -3.99
N GLY A 438 32.61 16.31 -3.67
CA GLY A 438 33.67 16.27 -4.66
C GLY A 438 33.63 17.48 -5.60
N GLN A 439 33.63 17.22 -6.91
CA GLN A 439 33.55 18.24 -7.97
C GLN A 439 32.14 18.37 -8.59
N ASP A 440 31.14 17.71 -8.01
CA ASP A 440 29.77 17.74 -8.53
C ASP A 440 29.06 19.04 -8.13
N ALA A 441 29.14 20.04 -9.01
CA ALA A 441 28.50 21.34 -8.80
C ALA A 441 26.97 21.24 -8.68
N ALA A 442 26.34 20.29 -9.38
CA ALA A 442 24.89 20.14 -9.34
C ALA A 442 24.43 19.56 -8.00
N LEU A 443 25.21 18.62 -7.43
CA LEU A 443 25.00 18.12 -6.07
C LEU A 443 25.24 19.21 -5.02
N ALA A 444 26.30 20.01 -5.19
CA ALA A 444 26.58 21.15 -4.32
C ALA A 444 25.41 22.13 -4.28
N ASP A 445 24.90 22.52 -5.45
CA ASP A 445 23.73 23.39 -5.61
C ASP A 445 22.48 22.77 -4.96
N ALA A 446 22.25 21.47 -5.16
CA ALA A 446 21.08 20.80 -4.59
C ALA A 446 21.10 20.77 -3.05
N ILE A 447 22.28 20.69 -2.44
CA ILE A 447 22.45 20.73 -0.98
C ILE A 447 22.33 22.15 -0.42
N ALA A 448 22.94 23.13 -1.10
CA ALA A 448 22.99 24.52 -0.64
C ALA A 448 21.66 25.25 -0.89
N GLU A 449 21.17 25.20 -2.13
CA GLU A 449 20.03 25.96 -2.62
C GLU A 449 18.74 25.14 -2.66
N GLY A 450 18.82 23.83 -2.45
CA GLY A 450 17.68 22.93 -2.52
C GLY A 450 17.26 22.54 -3.94
N VAL A 451 16.35 21.57 -3.99
CA VAL A 451 15.80 21.05 -5.25
C VAL A 451 14.41 21.61 -5.53
N PRO A 452 14.03 21.83 -6.80
CA PRO A 452 12.65 22.20 -7.12
C PRO A 452 11.68 21.10 -6.68
N GLY A 453 10.64 21.48 -5.95
CA GLY A 453 9.58 20.59 -5.50
C GLY A 453 8.22 21.28 -5.47
N VAL A 454 7.18 20.46 -5.35
CA VAL A 454 5.81 20.92 -5.12
C VAL A 454 5.59 20.98 -3.62
N VAL A 455 5.29 22.17 -3.12
CA VAL A 455 5.02 22.41 -1.70
C VAL A 455 3.52 22.52 -1.52
N LEU A 456 2.98 21.70 -0.62
CA LEU A 456 1.59 21.77 -0.17
C LEU A 456 1.52 22.61 1.11
N ARG A 457 0.42 23.35 1.28
CA ARG A 457 0.22 24.19 2.47
C ARG A 457 0.01 23.34 3.73
N HIS A 458 0.40 23.84 4.90
CA HIS A 458 0.32 23.10 6.16
C HIS A 458 -1.10 22.64 6.54
N GLU A 459 -2.14 23.32 6.04
CA GLU A 459 -3.54 23.01 6.30
C GLU A 459 -4.03 21.72 5.62
N VAL A 460 -3.21 21.04 4.81
CA VAL A 460 -3.59 19.75 4.20
C VAL A 460 -3.95 18.75 5.30
N PRO A 461 -5.19 18.24 5.36
CA PRO A 461 -5.58 17.26 6.37
C PRO A 461 -4.77 15.96 6.27
N ARG A 462 -4.47 15.33 7.41
CA ARG A 462 -3.71 14.06 7.46
C ARG A 462 -4.27 12.96 6.54
N PRO A 463 -5.60 12.72 6.45
CA PRO A 463 -6.14 11.73 5.52
C PRO A 463 -5.84 12.05 4.05
N VAL A 464 -5.81 13.33 3.69
CA VAL A 464 -5.47 13.77 2.33
C VAL A 464 -3.99 13.56 2.06
N ARG A 465 -3.10 13.87 3.02
CA ARG A 465 -1.66 13.58 2.93
C ARG A 465 -1.38 12.10 2.70
N ALA A 466 -2.01 11.24 3.51
CA ALA A 466 -1.91 9.78 3.39
C ALA A 466 -2.40 9.31 2.01
N LYS A 467 -3.51 9.86 1.51
CA LYS A 467 -4.03 9.53 0.17
C LYS A 467 -3.09 9.98 -0.95
N ILE A 468 -2.53 11.19 -0.88
CA ILE A 468 -1.53 11.68 -1.83
C ILE A 468 -0.31 10.77 -1.82
N ALA A 469 0.25 10.46 -0.65
CA ALA A 469 1.41 9.59 -0.51
C ALA A 469 1.13 8.17 -1.06
N ALA A 470 -0.05 7.61 -0.78
CA ALA A 470 -0.46 6.33 -1.33
C ALA A 470 -0.53 6.36 -2.86
N LEU A 471 -1.17 7.38 -3.44
CA LEU A 471 -1.28 7.54 -4.89
C LEU A 471 0.08 7.74 -5.57
N LEU A 472 0.99 8.50 -4.96
CA LEU A 472 2.36 8.68 -5.47
C LEU A 472 3.14 7.37 -5.53
N ASN A 473 2.99 6.50 -4.53
CA ASN A 473 3.63 5.19 -4.54
C ASN A 473 2.95 4.23 -5.54
N SER A 474 1.62 4.28 -5.66
CA SER A 474 0.85 3.36 -6.51
C SER A 474 0.79 3.75 -7.98
N LYS A 475 1.07 5.01 -8.34
CA LYS A 475 1.04 5.56 -9.70
C LYS A 475 2.40 6.07 -10.16
N ARG A 476 3.45 5.40 -9.71
CA ARG A 476 4.85 5.78 -9.98
C ARG A 476 5.27 5.57 -11.43
N GLU A 477 4.57 4.69 -12.14
CA GLU A 477 4.75 4.36 -13.55
C GLU A 477 4.33 5.50 -14.48
N PHE A 478 3.48 6.41 -13.98
CA PHE A 478 3.16 7.66 -14.65
C PHE A 478 4.24 8.67 -14.30
N MET A 479 5.12 9.00 -15.26
CA MET A 479 6.11 10.04 -15.04
C MET A 479 5.40 11.39 -14.94
N TRP A 480 5.55 12.03 -13.79
CA TRP A 480 4.97 13.34 -13.53
C TRP A 480 5.89 14.40 -14.12
N ALA A 481 5.43 15.19 -15.09
CA ALA A 481 6.08 16.44 -15.46
C ALA A 481 5.53 17.60 -14.63
N LEU A 482 6.35 18.64 -14.42
CA LEU A 482 5.84 19.94 -13.99
C LEU A 482 5.91 20.89 -15.17
N ASN A 483 4.87 21.67 -15.35
CA ASN A 483 4.92 22.87 -16.17
C ASN A 483 5.77 23.95 -15.48
N GLU A 484 6.12 25.01 -16.21
CA GLU A 484 6.93 26.12 -15.68
C GLU A 484 6.30 26.81 -14.46
N ASP A 485 4.96 26.82 -14.39
CA ASP A 485 4.18 27.33 -13.26
C ASP A 485 4.10 26.34 -12.07
N GLY A 486 4.82 25.22 -12.15
CA GLY A 486 4.81 24.15 -11.16
C GLY A 486 3.53 23.34 -11.11
N SER A 487 2.60 23.52 -12.05
CA SER A 487 1.44 22.63 -12.17
C SER A 487 1.89 21.27 -12.65
N VAL A 488 1.21 20.22 -12.16
CA VAL A 488 1.45 18.87 -12.64
C VAL A 488 0.93 18.79 -14.07
N ASN A 489 1.81 18.46 -15.01
CA ASN A 489 1.41 18.23 -16.39
C ASN A 489 0.73 16.85 -16.48
N THR A 490 -0.56 16.86 -16.81
CA THR A 490 -1.37 15.66 -16.99
C THR A 490 -1.69 15.35 -18.46
N GLU A 491 -1.16 16.14 -19.40
CA GLU A 491 -1.51 16.02 -20.82
C GLU A 491 -0.84 14.81 -21.50
N SER A 492 0.34 14.41 -21.02
CA SER A 492 1.08 13.23 -21.49
C SER A 492 1.14 12.14 -20.43
N MET A 493 -0.02 11.72 -19.90
CA MET A 493 -0.12 10.60 -18.95
C MET A 493 0.02 9.25 -19.66
N GLU A 494 1.08 9.12 -20.43
CA GLU A 494 1.52 7.84 -20.94
C GLU A 494 2.35 7.16 -19.86
N GLU A 495 2.05 5.88 -19.61
CA GLU A 495 2.88 5.02 -18.79
C GLU A 495 4.30 5.05 -19.37
N ASN A 496 5.31 5.39 -18.56
CA ASN A 496 6.68 5.35 -19.04
C ASN A 496 7.09 3.89 -19.23
N THR A 497 7.02 3.41 -20.47
CA THR A 497 7.50 2.09 -20.90
C THR A 497 9.01 2.04 -21.08
N GLY A 498 9.71 3.15 -20.85
CA GLY A 498 11.16 3.23 -20.81
C GLY A 498 11.74 2.29 -19.74
N TYR A 499 12.99 1.88 -19.98
CA TYR A 499 13.69 0.95 -19.11
C TYR A 499 13.77 1.45 -17.66
N CYS A 500 13.14 0.71 -16.75
CA CYS A 500 13.33 0.81 -15.30
C CYS A 500 13.90 -0.52 -14.83
N SER A 501 14.99 -0.48 -14.05
CA SER A 501 15.53 -1.72 -13.48
C SER A 501 14.51 -2.32 -12.51
N GLN A 502 14.48 -3.65 -12.40
CA GLN A 502 13.57 -4.30 -11.45
C GLN A 502 13.85 -3.86 -10.00
N PHE A 503 15.11 -3.57 -9.69
CA PHE A 503 15.52 -2.99 -8.41
C PHE A 503 14.80 -1.66 -8.13
N GLU A 504 14.90 -0.70 -9.06
CA GLU A 504 14.22 0.60 -8.94
C GLU A 504 12.70 0.43 -8.84
N TRP A 505 12.14 -0.51 -9.60
CA TRP A 505 10.71 -0.77 -9.58
C TRP A 505 10.23 -1.32 -8.21
N LEU A 506 10.95 -2.31 -7.67
CA LEU A 506 10.59 -2.97 -6.40
C LEU A 506 10.79 -2.06 -5.19
N SER A 507 11.89 -1.31 -5.17
CA SER A 507 12.25 -0.42 -4.05
C SER A 507 11.19 0.66 -3.77
N LYS A 508 10.40 1.04 -4.78
CA LYS A 508 9.32 2.01 -4.64
C LYS A 508 8.04 1.44 -3.99
N GLY A 509 7.84 0.12 -3.97
CA GLY A 509 6.63 -0.51 -3.43
C GLY A 509 6.81 -1.25 -2.10
N MET A 510 8.05 -1.48 -1.69
CA MET A 510 8.41 -2.25 -0.49
C MET A 510 8.38 -1.40 0.79
N ASP A 511 8.14 -2.04 1.93
CA ASP A 511 8.39 -1.40 3.23
C ASP A 511 9.90 -1.21 3.49
N ALA A 512 10.24 -0.53 4.60
CA ALA A 512 11.62 -0.22 4.95
C ALA A 512 12.52 -1.46 5.13
N VAL A 513 11.97 -2.55 5.70
CA VAL A 513 12.74 -3.78 5.94
C VAL A 513 12.95 -4.53 4.63
N GLN A 514 11.87 -4.71 3.86
CA GLN A 514 11.91 -5.35 2.56
C GLN A 514 12.85 -4.64 1.58
N VAL A 515 12.83 -3.31 1.56
CA VAL A 515 13.69 -2.54 0.66
C VAL A 515 15.15 -2.60 1.06
N ASP A 516 15.47 -2.62 2.36
CA ASP A 516 16.84 -2.82 2.81
C ASP A 516 17.33 -4.22 2.42
N CYS A 517 16.53 -5.27 2.61
CA CYS A 517 16.86 -6.62 2.11
C CYS A 517 17.11 -6.64 0.59
N LEU A 518 16.31 -5.91 -0.19
CA LEU A 518 16.49 -5.77 -1.63
C LEU A 518 17.83 -5.09 -1.97
N VAL A 519 18.18 -4.00 -1.27
CA VAL A 519 19.46 -3.28 -1.44
C VAL A 519 20.64 -4.18 -1.14
N ARG A 520 20.63 -4.88 0.00
CA ARG A 520 21.66 -5.87 0.37
C ARG A 520 21.86 -6.91 -0.72
N THR A 521 20.76 -7.48 -1.21
CA THR A 521 20.79 -8.48 -2.28
C THR A 521 21.37 -7.91 -3.57
N HIS A 522 20.95 -6.70 -3.96
CA HIS A 522 21.40 -6.03 -5.18
C HIS A 522 22.89 -5.68 -5.15
N LEU A 523 23.41 -5.25 -3.99
CA LEU A 523 24.81 -4.92 -3.79
C LEU A 523 25.69 -6.14 -3.47
N GLY A 524 25.11 -7.35 -3.34
CA GLY A 524 25.84 -8.56 -2.96
C GLY A 524 26.38 -8.53 -1.53
N ILE A 525 25.77 -7.74 -0.64
CA ILE A 525 26.19 -7.62 0.76
C ILE A 525 25.73 -8.87 1.51
N ARG A 526 26.70 -9.69 1.93
CA ARG A 526 26.47 -10.93 2.67
C ARG A 526 26.75 -10.83 4.17
N ASP A 527 27.63 -9.89 4.53
CA ASP A 527 28.09 -9.68 5.89
C ASP A 527 27.76 -8.24 6.30
N SER A 528 26.74 -8.06 7.13
CA SER A 528 26.40 -6.79 7.75
C SER A 528 25.85 -7.05 9.14
N LYS A 529 26.24 -6.21 10.11
CA LYS A 529 25.66 -6.24 11.46
C LYS A 529 24.14 -6.07 11.46
N ARG A 530 23.56 -5.59 10.36
CA ARG A 530 22.12 -5.38 10.14
C ARG A 530 21.40 -6.57 9.50
N ILE A 531 22.10 -7.67 9.21
CA ILE A 531 21.49 -8.93 8.70
C ILE A 531 21.03 -9.84 9.84
N LEU A 532 21.63 -9.71 11.03
CA LEU A 532 21.42 -10.63 12.16
C LEU A 532 20.41 -10.12 13.22
N GLY A 533 19.86 -8.93 13.02
CA GLY A 533 18.78 -8.35 13.84
C GLY A 533 17.53 -8.18 13.00
#